data_AF-A0A9X2WIB0-F1
#
_entry.id   AF-A0A9X2WIB0-F1
#
_cell.length_a   1.000
_cell.length_b   1.000
_cell.length_c   1.000
_cell.angle_alpha   90.00
_cell.angle_beta   90.00
_cell.angle_gamma   90.00
#
_symmetry.space_group_name_H-M   'P 1'
#
loop_
_entity.id
_entity.type
_entity.pdbx_description
1 polymer ?
#
loop_
_entity_poly.entity_id
_entity_poly.type
_entity_poly.pdbx_seq_one_letter_code
_entity_poly.pdbx_strand_id
1 'polypeptide(L)'
;MSQMQKLSLIQPLVEHLMQTQDVSEWRQALLNQGIMNKEEVISLDQSALHAAYKTLKTMQLLHEHPDHIMNEIERNKVCWKLDFGYEYHQGAVCY
;
A
#
# COMPACT_ATOMS: atom_id res chain seq x y z
N MET A 1 -8.35 11.03 13.89
CA MET A 1 -7.29 11.07 12.87
C MET A 1 -7.82 11.82 11.65
N SER A 2 -7.09 12.80 11.12
CA SER A 2 -7.51 13.52 9.91
C SER A 2 -7.38 12.62 8.68
N GLN A 3 -8.12 12.91 7.60
CA GLN A 3 -8.06 12.13 6.37
C GLN A 3 -6.65 12.12 5.75
N MET A 4 -5.91 13.23 5.86
CA MET A 4 -4.50 13.30 5.43
C MET A 4 -3.60 12.37 6.24
N GLN A 5 -3.76 12.33 7.56
CA GLN A 5 -3.02 11.39 8.42
C GLN A 5 -3.34 9.94 8.08
N LYS A 6 -4.59 9.65 7.68
CA LYS A 6 -4.97 8.31 7.23
C LYS A 6 -4.26 7.91 5.94
N LEU A 7 -4.27 8.80 4.96
CA LEU A 7 -3.62 8.56 3.67
C LEU A 7 -2.11 8.34 3.83
N SER A 8 -1.45 9.04 4.75
CA SER A 8 -0.02 8.83 5.04
C SER A 8 0.30 7.46 5.64
N LEU A 9 -0.66 6.79 6.30
CA LEU A 9 -0.49 5.41 6.78
C LEU A 9 -0.80 4.39 5.66
N ILE A 10 -1.80 4.69 4.84
CA ILE A 10 -2.25 3.79 3.76
C ILE A 10 -1.19 3.66 2.66
N GLN A 11 -0.57 4.76 2.24
CA GLN A 11 0.41 4.75 1.16
C GLN A 11 1.56 3.73 1.38
N PRO A 12 2.33 3.78 2.49
CA PRO A 12 3.42 2.83 2.71
C PRO A 12 2.92 1.38 2.85
N LEU A 13 1.75 1.16 3.44
CA LEU A 13 1.13 -0.16 3.53
C LEU A 13 0.82 -0.72 2.13
N VAL A 14 0.15 0.08 1.28
CA VAL A 14 -0.18 -0.35 -0.08
C VAL A 14 1.08 -0.60 -0.90
N GLU A 15 2.08 0.28 -0.82
CA GLU A 15 3.35 0.08 -1.53
C GLU A 15 4.07 -1.19 -1.09
N HIS A 16 4.08 -1.48 0.22
CA HIS A 16 4.65 -2.72 0.74
C HIS A 16 3.91 -3.95 0.21
N LEU A 17 2.57 -3.96 0.27
CA LEU A 17 1.76 -5.06 -0.25
C LEU A 17 2.03 -5.31 -1.74
N MET A 18 2.17 -4.24 -2.52
CA MET A 18 2.51 -4.31 -3.94
C MET A 18 3.93 -4.84 -4.20
N GLN A 19 4.88 -4.65 -3.28
CA GLN A 19 6.22 -5.23 -3.42
C GLN A 19 6.25 -6.71 -3.06
N THR A 20 5.39 -7.14 -2.13
CA THR A 20 5.37 -8.53 -1.64
C THR A 20 4.54 -9.49 -2.49
N GLN A 21 3.59 -8.97 -3.26
CA GLN A 21 2.60 -9.78 -3.99
C GLN A 21 2.91 -9.88 -5.47
N ASP A 22 2.59 -11.03 -6.04
CA ASP A 22 2.76 -11.30 -7.45
C ASP A 22 1.66 -10.67 -8.31
N VAL A 23 1.98 -10.43 -9.58
CA VAL A 23 1.06 -9.88 -10.59
C VAL A 23 -0.22 -10.73 -10.71
N SER A 24 -0.11 -12.05 -10.55
CA SER A 24 -1.26 -12.97 -10.54
C SER A 24 -2.22 -12.70 -9.40
N GLU A 25 -1.72 -12.34 -8.22
CA GLU A 25 -2.55 -12.03 -7.05
C GLU A 25 -3.33 -10.74 -7.26
N TRP A 26 -2.73 -9.73 -7.90
CA TRP A 26 -3.41 -8.48 -8.22
C TRP A 26 -4.59 -8.72 -9.18
N ARG A 27 -4.37 -9.56 -10.19
CA ARG A 27 -5.43 -9.96 -11.15
C ARG A 27 -6.57 -10.66 -10.43
N GLN A 28 -6.27 -11.63 -9.57
CA GLN A 28 -7.29 -12.33 -8.78
C GLN A 28 -8.04 -11.38 -7.85
N ALA A 29 -7.35 -10.44 -7.21
CA ALA A 29 -7.99 -9.46 -6.34
C ALA A 29 -8.99 -8.57 -7.10
N LEU A 30 -8.65 -8.09 -8.30
CA LEU A 30 -9.55 -7.28 -9.13
C LEU A 30 -10.78 -8.07 -9.59
N LEU A 31 -10.60 -9.36 -9.95
CA LEU A 31 -11.70 -10.25 -10.34
C LEU A 31 -12.63 -10.57 -9.17
N ASN A 32 -12.06 -10.92 -8.00
CA ASN A 32 -12.82 -11.30 -6.82
C ASN A 32 -13.64 -10.14 -6.25
N GLN A 33 -13.19 -8.90 -6.46
CA GLN A 33 -13.93 -7.69 -6.08
C GLN A 33 -14.96 -7.28 -7.14
N GLY A 34 -15.05 -7.98 -8.27
CA GLY A 34 -16.01 -7.69 -9.35
C GLY A 34 -15.76 -6.36 -10.07
N ILE A 35 -14.53 -5.82 -10.00
CA ILE A 35 -14.18 -4.52 -10.58
C ILE A 35 -14.01 -4.63 -12.09
N MET A 36 -13.52 -5.77 -12.55
CA MET A 36 -13.25 -6.07 -13.95
C MET A 36 -13.59 -7.52 -14.25
N ASN A 37 -13.91 -7.79 -15.51
CA ASN A 37 -14.09 -9.14 -16.01
C ASN A 37 -12.75 -9.80 -16.36
N LYS A 38 -12.76 -11.13 -16.50
CA LYS A 38 -11.56 -11.91 -16.81
C LYS A 38 -10.84 -11.42 -18.08
N GLU A 39 -11.60 -11.07 -19.11
CA GLU A 39 -11.06 -10.58 -20.38
C GLU A 39 -10.39 -9.21 -20.22
N GLU A 40 -11.02 -8.30 -19.47
CA GLU A 40 -10.49 -6.97 -19.19
C GLU A 40 -9.18 -7.06 -18.40
N VAL A 41 -9.13 -7.89 -17.36
CA VAL A 41 -7.92 -8.08 -16.54
C VAL A 41 -6.76 -8.68 -17.33
N ILE A 42 -7.05 -9.56 -18.29
CA ILE A 42 -6.01 -10.15 -19.17
C ILE A 42 -5.48 -9.10 -20.15
N SER A 43 -6.36 -8.25 -20.67
CA SER A 43 -6.01 -7.21 -21.64
C SER A 43 -5.21 -6.04 -21.06
N LEU A 44 -5.14 -5.91 -19.74
CA LEU A 44 -4.43 -4.83 -19.08
C LEU A 44 -2.90 -5.01 -19.11
N ASP A 45 -2.24 -3.92 -19.49
CA ASP A 45 -0.80 -3.75 -19.32
C ASP A 45 -0.41 -3.75 -17.84
N GLN A 46 0.84 -4.12 -17.56
CA GLN A 46 1.34 -4.24 -16.18
C GLN A 46 1.26 -2.91 -15.41
N SER A 47 1.50 -1.77 -16.06
CA SER A 47 1.38 -0.44 -15.45
C SER A 47 -0.07 -0.11 -15.06
N ALA A 48 -1.02 -0.45 -15.92
CA ALA A 48 -2.45 -0.23 -15.69
C ALA A 48 -2.97 -1.17 -14.59
N LEU A 49 -2.54 -2.43 -14.59
CA LEU A 49 -2.86 -3.39 -13.54
C LEU A 49 -2.31 -2.95 -12.18
N HIS A 50 -1.07 -2.45 -12.15
CA HIS A 50 -0.45 -1.88 -10.95
C HIS A 50 -1.27 -0.70 -10.43
N ALA A 51 -1.65 0.25 -11.30
CA ALA A 51 -2.46 1.40 -10.91
C ALA A 51 -3.87 0.99 -10.41
N ALA A 52 -4.52 0.04 -11.08
CA ALA A 52 -5.83 -0.47 -10.69
C ALA A 52 -5.78 -1.15 -9.32
N TYR A 53 -4.79 -2.01 -9.10
CA TYR A 53 -4.61 -2.69 -7.81
C TYR A 53 -4.28 -1.71 -6.68
N LYS A 54 -3.37 -0.75 -6.92
CA LYS A 54 -3.05 0.33 -5.96
C LYS A 54 -4.31 1.10 -5.56
N THR A 55 -5.13 1.46 -6.54
CA THR A 55 -6.36 2.23 -6.33
C THR A 55 -7.37 1.42 -5.52
N LEU A 56 -7.59 0.15 -5.88
CA LEU A 56 -8.46 -0.76 -5.15
C LEU A 56 -8.06 -0.84 -3.67
N LYS A 57 -6.79 -1.14 -3.39
CA LYS A 57 -6.32 -1.29 -2.01
C LYS A 57 -6.39 0.01 -1.22
N THR A 58 -6.04 1.13 -1.87
CA THR A 58 -6.15 2.44 -1.24
C THR A 58 -7.59 2.75 -0.86
N MET A 59 -8.56 2.46 -1.74
CA MET A 59 -9.99 2.67 -1.45
C MET A 59 -10.49 1.76 -0.33
N GLN A 60 -10.15 0.48 -0.35
CA GLN A 60 -10.52 -0.46 0.72
C GLN A 60 -10.06 0.06 2.10
N LEU A 61 -8.78 0.40 2.22
CA LEU A 61 -8.21 0.90 3.47
C LEU A 61 -8.74 2.30 3.84
N LEU A 62 -9.12 3.13 2.86
CA LEU A 62 -9.72 4.43 3.12
C LEU A 62 -11.10 4.31 3.79
N HIS A 63 -11.83 3.22 3.55
CA HIS A 63 -13.12 2.95 4.19
C HIS A 63 -13.00 2.25 5.56
N GLU A 64 -11.83 1.71 5.92
CA GLU A 64 -11.64 0.96 7.16
C GLU A 64 -11.36 1.80 8.40
N HIS A 65 -11.45 1.20 9.59
CA HIS A 65 -11.09 1.90 10.83
C HIS A 65 -9.56 2.11 10.91
N PRO A 66 -9.08 3.27 11.41
CA PRO A 66 -7.65 3.52 11.60
C PRO A 66 -6.89 2.42 12.35
N ASP A 67 -7.49 1.83 13.38
CA ASP A 67 -6.87 0.73 14.14
C ASP A 67 -6.63 -0.52 13.28
N HIS A 68 -7.51 -0.79 12.31
CA HIS A 68 -7.31 -1.91 11.39
C HIS A 68 -6.10 -1.68 10.48
N ILE A 69 -5.95 -0.44 9.97
CA ILE A 69 -4.79 -0.05 9.16
C ILE A 69 -3.51 -0.22 9.98
N MET A 70 -3.51 0.20 11.25
CA MET A 70 -2.35 0.07 12.12
C MET A 70 -2.01 -1.40 12.38
N ASN A 71 -3.01 -2.24 12.68
CA ASN A 71 -2.82 -3.69 12.85
C ASN A 71 -2.24 -4.34 11.58
N GLU A 72 -2.72 -3.96 10.39
CA GLU A 72 -2.21 -4.48 9.13
C GLU A 72 -0.77 -4.01 8.85
N ILE A 73 -0.41 -2.79 9.25
CA ILE A 73 0.99 -2.30 9.19
C ILE A 73 1.89 -3.16 10.08
N GLU A 74 1.49 -3.42 11.33
CA GLU A 74 2.24 -4.25 12.27
C GLU A 74 2.36 -5.69 11.78
N ARG A 75 1.26 -6.27 11.28
CA ARG A 75 1.19 -7.64 10.77
C ARG A 75 2.10 -7.86 9.56
N ASN A 76 2.07 -6.94 8.61
CA ASN A 76 2.90 -7.00 7.40
C ASN A 76 4.33 -6.50 7.66
N LYS A 77 4.65 -6.06 8.89
CA LYS A 77 5.97 -5.51 9.27
C LYS A 77 6.42 -4.43 8.29
N VAL A 78 5.49 -3.54 7.92
CA VAL A 78 5.77 -2.47 6.97
C VAL A 78 6.91 -1.63 7.52
N CYS A 79 8.03 -1.62 6.79
CA CYS A 79 9.19 -0.84 7.18
C CYS A 79 8.88 0.64 6.93
N TRP A 80 8.76 1.42 8.00
CA TRP A 80 8.67 2.87 7.89
C TRP A 80 9.98 3.39 7.33
N LYS A 81 9.94 4.06 6.18
CA LYS A 81 11.01 4.97 5.81
C LYS A 81 10.94 6.11 6.81
N LEU A 82 11.76 6.02 7.86
CA LEU A 82 12.11 7.18 8.66
C LEU A 82 12.93 8.07 7.74
N ASP A 83 12.26 8.96 7.02
CA ASP A 83 12.89 10.13 6.43
C ASP A 83 13.38 10.97 7.61
N PHE A 84 14.56 10.64 8.12
CA PHE A 84 15.36 11.61 8.83
C PHE A 84 15.62 12.72 7.82
N GLY A 85 14.80 13.77 7.89
CA GLY A 85 15.07 15.00 7.15
C GLY A 85 16.55 15.35 7.33
N TYR A 86 17.14 15.97 6.31
CA TYR A 86 18.56 16.32 6.22
C TYR A 86 19.17 17.05 7.45
N GLU A 87 18.38 17.39 8.46
CA GLU A 87 18.81 17.89 9.77
C GLU A 87 19.41 16.82 10.71
N TYR A 88 19.38 15.52 10.39
CA TYR A 88 20.03 14.49 11.22
C TYR A 88 21.52 14.28 10.87
N HIS A 89 22.30 15.36 10.88
CA HIS A 89 23.77 15.32 10.72
C HIS A 89 24.54 15.52 12.04
N GLN A 90 23.87 15.52 13.20
CA GLN A 90 24.56 15.65 14.50
C GLN A 90 24.09 14.58 15.47
N GLY A 91 24.84 13.49 15.52
CA GLY A 91 24.63 12.42 16.49
C GLY A 91 25.60 11.25 16.34
N ALA A 92 26.83 11.49 15.90
CA ALA A 92 27.88 10.50 16.15
C ALA A 92 28.17 10.51 17.65
N VAL A 93 27.48 9.66 18.40
CA VAL A 93 27.91 9.28 19.75
C VAL A 93 29.10 8.34 19.57
N CYS A 94 30.31 8.87 19.65
CA CYS A 94 31.51 8.07 19.80
C CYS A 94 31.64 7.69 21.28
N TYR A 95 31.73 6.37 21.53
CA TYR A 95 32.00 5.75 22.83
C TYR A 95 33.38 6.12 23.38
#